data_AF-A0A376MT55-F1
#
_entry.id   AF-A0A376MT55-F1
#
_cell.length_a   1.000
_cell.length_b   1.000
_cell.length_c   1.000
_cell.angle_alpha   90.00
_cell.angle_beta   90.00
_cell.angle_gamma   90.00
#
_symmetry.space_group_name_H-M   'P 1'
#
loop_
_entity.id
_entity.type
_entity.pdbx_description
1 polymer ?
#
loop_
_entity_poly.entity_id
_entity_poly.type
_entity_poly.pdbx_seq_one_letter_code
_entity_poly.pdbx_strand_id
1 'polypeptide(L)'
;MVDSLTPDADDTVLVKWRYSAFHRSPLEQMLKESGRNQLIITGVYAHIGCMTTATDAFMRDIKPFMVADALADFSRDEHLMSLKYVAGRSGRVVMTEELLPAPIPASKAALREVILPLLDESDEPFDDDNLIDYGLDSVRMMALAARWRKVHGDIDFVMLAKNPTIDAWWKLLSREVK
;
A
#
# COMPACT_ATOMS: atom_id res chain seq x y z
N MET A 1 -10.13 -19.10 11.56
CA MET A 1 -10.01 -17.68 11.18
C MET A 1 -10.95 -16.88 12.08
N VAL A 2 -10.71 -15.58 12.27
CA VAL A 2 -11.68 -14.69 12.94
C VAL A 2 -12.70 -14.19 11.93
N ASP A 3 -13.91 -13.84 12.38
CA ASP A 3 -15.05 -13.55 11.51
C ASP A 3 -14.77 -12.45 10.47
N SER A 4 -14.06 -11.38 10.85
CA SER A 4 -13.72 -10.26 9.97
C SER A 4 -12.70 -10.59 8.87
N LEU A 5 -12.06 -11.76 8.94
CA LEU A 5 -11.07 -12.26 7.98
C LEU A 5 -11.47 -13.67 7.49
N THR A 6 -12.77 -13.90 7.34
CA THR A 6 -13.31 -15.16 6.82
C THR A 6 -12.91 -15.33 5.35
N PRO A 7 -12.22 -16.43 4.97
CA PRO A 7 -11.85 -16.67 3.58
C PRO A 7 -13.06 -16.97 2.70
N ASP A 8 -12.98 -16.60 1.42
CA ASP A 8 -13.91 -17.05 0.39
C ASP A 8 -13.32 -18.21 -0.46
N ALA A 9 -13.95 -18.52 -1.60
CA ALA A 9 -13.55 -19.64 -2.45
C ALA A 9 -12.30 -19.36 -3.30
N ASP A 10 -11.93 -18.09 -3.52
CA ASP A 10 -10.77 -17.67 -4.28
C ASP A 10 -9.50 -17.59 -3.41
N ASP A 11 -9.66 -17.67 -2.08
CA ASP A 11 -8.58 -17.73 -1.11
C ASP A 11 -7.96 -19.13 -0.99
N THR A 12 -6.64 -19.18 -0.74
CA THR A 12 -5.95 -20.43 -0.41
C THR A 12 -5.68 -20.53 1.09
N VAL A 13 -6.31 -21.51 1.74
CA VAL A 13 -6.07 -21.83 3.16
C VAL A 13 -5.11 -23.01 3.29
N LEU A 14 -3.96 -22.80 3.93
CA LEU A 14 -2.95 -23.84 4.16
C LEU A 14 -2.99 -24.37 5.61
N VAL A 15 -2.84 -25.69 5.76
CA VAL A 15 -2.64 -26.31 7.08
C VAL A 15 -1.25 -25.94 7.61
N LYS A 16 -1.20 -25.33 8.79
CA LYS A 16 0.03 -24.81 9.39
C LYS A 16 0.60 -25.79 10.43
N TRP A 17 1.72 -26.44 10.12
CA TRP A 17 2.33 -27.45 11.02
C TRP A 17 3.47 -26.95 11.91
N ARG A 18 4.18 -25.90 11.50
CA ARG A 18 5.39 -25.36 12.19
C ARG A 18 5.36 -23.83 12.18
N TYR A 19 6.37 -23.17 12.74
CA TYR A 19 6.45 -21.70 12.75
C TYR A 19 6.59 -21.09 11.35
N SER A 20 7.45 -21.65 10.49
CA SER A 20 7.51 -21.24 9.08
C SER A 20 6.27 -21.71 8.31
N ALA A 21 5.68 -20.84 7.48
CA ALA A 21 4.59 -21.19 6.59
C ALA A 21 5.01 -22.12 5.45
N PHE A 22 6.30 -22.24 5.14
CA PHE A 22 6.84 -23.13 4.11
C PHE A 22 7.08 -24.56 4.60
N HIS A 23 7.24 -24.75 5.90
CA HIS A 23 7.53 -26.07 6.45
C HIS A 23 6.30 -26.98 6.38
N ARG A 24 6.42 -28.07 5.59
CA ARG A 24 5.36 -29.07 5.35
C ARG A 24 4.11 -28.45 4.73
N SER A 25 4.29 -27.51 3.82
CA SER A 25 3.21 -26.90 3.04
C SER A 25 3.64 -26.74 1.56
N PRO A 26 2.68 -26.57 0.64
CA PRO A 26 2.98 -26.33 -0.77
C PRO A 26 3.35 -24.87 -1.09
N LEU A 27 3.50 -23.98 -0.09
CA LEU A 27 3.56 -22.53 -0.30
C LEU A 27 4.67 -22.08 -1.26
N GLU A 28 5.88 -22.65 -1.16
CA GLU A 28 6.99 -22.29 -2.05
C GLU A 28 6.67 -22.62 -3.52
N GLN A 29 6.14 -23.83 -3.75
CA GLN A 29 5.80 -24.30 -5.09
C GLN A 29 4.71 -23.41 -5.70
N MET A 30 3.65 -23.09 -4.94
CA MET A 30 2.57 -22.22 -5.39
C MET A 30 3.04 -20.82 -5.78
N LEU A 31 3.95 -20.23 -4.98
CA LEU A 31 4.52 -18.91 -5.28
C LEU A 31 5.37 -18.95 -6.57
N LYS A 32 6.19 -19.99 -6.74
CA LYS A 32 7.01 -20.15 -7.96
C LYS A 32 6.15 -20.37 -9.21
N GLU A 33 5.14 -21.23 -9.14
CA GLU A 33 4.24 -21.52 -10.27
C GLU A 33 3.43 -20.29 -10.69
N SER A 34 3.06 -19.43 -9.75
CA SER A 34 2.38 -18.16 -10.04
C SER A 34 3.33 -17.02 -10.44
N GLY A 35 4.65 -17.27 -10.48
CA GLY A 35 5.66 -16.26 -10.81
C GLY A 35 5.83 -15.17 -9.74
N ARG A 36 5.36 -15.40 -8.50
CA ARG A 36 5.41 -14.43 -7.41
C ARG A 36 6.65 -14.66 -6.53
N ASN A 37 7.51 -13.65 -6.43
CA ASN A 37 8.70 -13.67 -5.57
C ASN A 37 8.64 -12.64 -4.43
N GLN A 38 7.43 -12.16 -4.08
CA GLN A 38 7.21 -11.26 -2.95
C GLN A 38 6.08 -11.83 -2.08
N LEU A 39 6.26 -11.74 -0.78
CA LEU A 39 5.28 -12.24 0.20
C LEU A 39 5.02 -11.16 1.26
N ILE A 40 3.77 -10.67 1.29
CA ILE A 40 3.29 -9.78 2.34
C ILE A 40 2.91 -10.63 3.56
N ILE A 41 3.40 -10.25 4.74
CA ILE A 41 3.26 -11.01 5.98
C ILE A 41 2.56 -10.16 7.04
N THR A 42 1.41 -10.65 7.50
CA THR A 42 0.55 -10.07 8.54
C THR A 42 0.21 -11.13 9.60
N GLY A 43 -0.53 -10.75 10.64
CA GLY A 43 -1.12 -11.68 11.61
C GLY A 43 -0.35 -11.82 12.92
N VAL A 44 -0.38 -13.02 13.51
CA VAL A 44 0.17 -13.30 14.84
C VAL A 44 0.93 -14.63 14.90
N TYR A 45 1.98 -14.77 15.72
CA TYR A 45 2.68 -13.71 16.47
C TYR A 45 3.91 -13.22 15.71
N ALA A 46 4.16 -11.90 15.78
CA ALA A 46 5.17 -11.22 14.96
C ALA A 46 6.56 -11.86 15.07
N HIS A 47 7.10 -12.05 16.28
CA HIS A 47 8.45 -12.59 16.48
C HIS A 47 8.57 -14.11 16.31
N ILE A 48 7.47 -14.85 16.32
CA ILE A 48 7.50 -16.33 16.24
C ILE A 48 7.25 -16.76 14.80
N GLY A 49 5.99 -16.89 14.41
CA GLY A 49 5.59 -17.47 13.13
C GLY A 49 5.90 -16.53 11.96
N CYS A 50 5.57 -15.24 12.11
CA CYS A 50 5.72 -14.25 11.05
C CYS A 50 7.20 -14.00 10.73
N MET A 51 8.03 -13.70 11.74
CA MET A 51 9.48 -13.51 11.57
C MET A 51 10.17 -14.76 11.03
N THR A 52 9.86 -15.95 11.57
CA THR A 52 10.44 -17.21 11.06
C THR A 52 10.05 -17.45 9.60
N THR A 53 8.80 -17.17 9.24
CA THR A 53 8.34 -17.28 7.83
C THR A 53 9.04 -16.26 6.94
N ALA A 54 9.28 -15.04 7.42
CA ALA A 54 10.02 -14.02 6.67
C ALA A 54 11.46 -14.48 6.40
N THR A 55 12.17 -14.96 7.41
CA THR A 55 13.54 -15.48 7.23
C THR A 55 13.56 -16.69 6.29
N ASP A 56 12.59 -17.60 6.38
CA ASP A 56 12.50 -18.75 5.49
C ASP A 56 12.12 -18.37 4.04
N ALA A 57 11.25 -17.38 3.85
CA ALA A 57 10.97 -16.81 2.52
C ALA A 57 12.24 -16.26 1.88
N PHE A 58 13.01 -15.47 2.64
CA PHE A 58 14.26 -14.88 2.19
C PHE A 58 15.28 -15.94 1.73
N MET A 59 15.42 -17.02 2.49
CA MET A 59 16.31 -18.14 2.12
C MET A 59 15.85 -18.92 0.89
N ARG A 60 14.62 -18.69 0.40
CA ARG A 60 14.01 -19.33 -0.78
C ARG A 60 13.85 -18.36 -1.95
N ASP A 61 14.62 -17.27 -1.97
CA ASP A 61 14.60 -16.23 -3.00
C ASP A 61 13.26 -15.47 -3.11
N ILE A 62 12.46 -15.46 -2.03
CA ILE A 62 11.19 -14.72 -1.93
C ILE A 62 11.41 -13.52 -1.00
N LYS A 63 11.06 -12.32 -1.47
CA LYS A 63 11.22 -11.05 -0.75
C LYS A 63 10.07 -10.87 0.26
N PRO A 64 10.31 -10.93 1.58
CA PRO A 64 9.24 -10.76 2.55
C PRO A 64 9.03 -9.27 2.88
N PHE A 65 7.75 -8.91 3.05
CA PHE A 65 7.30 -7.60 3.49
C PHE A 65 6.50 -7.79 4.78
N MET A 66 7.11 -7.53 5.94
CA MET A 66 6.39 -7.51 7.21
C MET A 66 5.65 -6.19 7.38
N VAL A 67 4.35 -6.26 7.65
CA VAL A 67 3.48 -5.08 7.75
C VAL A 67 3.33 -4.69 9.22
N ALA A 68 4.07 -3.68 9.65
CA ALA A 68 4.30 -3.35 11.06
C ALA A 68 3.01 -3.10 11.86
N ASP A 69 2.01 -2.48 11.25
CA ASP A 69 0.71 -2.15 11.85
C ASP A 69 -0.37 -3.22 11.60
N ALA A 70 -0.06 -4.27 10.83
CA ALA A 70 -0.91 -5.45 10.62
C ALA A 70 -0.34 -6.72 11.27
N LEU A 71 0.51 -6.53 12.29
CA LEU A 71 1.11 -7.57 13.11
C LEU A 71 0.81 -7.32 14.59
N ALA A 72 0.65 -8.38 15.35
CA ALA A 72 0.61 -8.31 16.81
C ALA A 72 1.50 -9.38 17.45
N ASP A 73 1.87 -9.14 18.70
CA ASP A 73 2.77 -9.99 19.45
C ASP A 73 2.39 -10.00 20.94
N PHE A 74 3.03 -10.85 21.74
CA PHE A 74 2.82 -10.94 23.18
C PHE A 74 3.24 -9.67 23.93
N SER A 75 4.28 -8.99 23.44
CA SER A 75 4.73 -7.71 23.98
C SER A 75 5.14 -6.75 22.87
N ARG A 76 5.11 -5.45 23.19
CA ARG A 76 5.59 -4.41 22.28
C ARG A 76 7.07 -4.58 21.94
N ASP A 77 7.88 -5.02 22.90
CA ASP A 77 9.32 -5.20 22.69
C ASP A 77 9.62 -6.36 21.74
N GLU A 78 8.93 -7.49 21.87
CA GLU A 78 9.06 -8.62 20.93
C GLU A 78 8.56 -8.24 19.54
N HIS A 79 7.44 -7.50 19.46
CA HIS A 79 6.96 -6.97 18.20
C HIS A 79 8.04 -6.12 17.52
N LEU A 80 8.57 -5.09 18.19
CA LEU A 80 9.59 -4.20 17.62
C LEU A 80 10.90 -4.93 17.30
N MET A 81 11.29 -5.92 18.12
CA MET A 81 12.45 -6.76 17.84
C MET A 81 12.29 -7.50 16.52
N SER A 82 11.12 -8.09 16.26
CA SER A 82 10.86 -8.81 15.01
C SER A 82 11.00 -7.92 13.78
N LEU A 83 10.47 -6.70 13.85
CA LEU A 83 10.59 -5.70 12.79
C LEU A 83 12.05 -5.32 12.55
N LYS A 84 12.80 -5.04 13.64
CA LYS A 84 14.22 -4.71 13.56
C LYS A 84 15.04 -5.85 12.96
N TYR A 85 14.73 -7.10 13.32
CA TYR A 85 15.41 -8.27 12.78
C TYR A 85 15.18 -8.38 11.27
N VAL A 86 13.93 -8.37 10.81
CA VAL A 86 13.62 -8.52 9.38
C VAL A 86 14.18 -7.37 8.56
N ALA A 87 14.01 -6.12 9.01
CA ALA A 87 14.58 -4.95 8.32
C ALA A 87 16.10 -5.04 8.16
N GLY A 88 16.81 -5.63 9.13
CA GLY A 88 18.26 -5.76 9.10
C GLY A 88 18.79 -7.03 8.44
N ARG A 89 17.98 -8.07 8.26
CA ARG A 89 18.48 -9.43 7.96
C ARG A 89 17.77 -10.17 6.84
N SER A 90 16.47 -9.96 6.64
CA SER A 90 15.71 -10.85 5.77
C SER A 90 14.62 -10.20 4.93
N GLY A 91 14.36 -8.89 5.02
CA GLY A 91 13.39 -8.27 4.11
C GLY A 91 13.03 -6.83 4.41
N ARG A 92 11.86 -6.43 3.93
CA ARG A 92 11.31 -5.09 4.12
C ARG A 92 10.32 -5.09 5.29
N VAL A 93 10.32 -4.00 6.03
CA VAL A 93 9.25 -3.64 6.96
C VAL A 93 8.56 -2.41 6.38
N VAL A 94 7.24 -2.44 6.34
CA VAL A 94 6.39 -1.38 5.77
C VAL A 94 5.15 -1.18 6.64
N MET A 95 4.51 -0.03 6.50
CA MET A 95 3.16 0.24 7.01
C MET A 95 2.11 -0.24 6.01
N THR A 96 0.90 -0.52 6.47
CA THR A 96 -0.22 -0.94 5.62
C THR A 96 -0.48 0.06 4.50
N GLU A 97 -0.41 1.37 4.81
CA GLU A 97 -0.62 2.44 3.85
C GLU A 97 0.36 2.43 2.66
N GLU A 98 1.59 1.94 2.86
CA GLU A 98 2.62 1.88 1.81
C GLU A 98 2.31 0.79 0.77
N LEU A 99 1.50 -0.21 1.14
CA LEU A 99 1.07 -1.30 0.26
C LEU A 99 -0.24 -0.99 -0.44
N LEU A 100 -1.06 -0.10 0.13
CA LEU A 100 -2.32 0.28 -0.46
C LEU A 100 -2.07 1.27 -1.61
N PRO A 101 -2.78 1.13 -2.74
CA PRO A 101 -2.81 2.20 -3.73
C PRO A 101 -3.44 3.43 -3.07
N ALA A 102 -2.64 4.45 -2.76
CA ALA A 102 -3.09 5.63 -2.03
C ALA A 102 -4.30 6.26 -2.73
N PRO A 103 -5.52 6.26 -2.15
CA PRO A 103 -6.67 6.83 -2.82
C PRO A 103 -6.53 8.34 -2.95
N ILE A 104 -5.82 9.00 -2.02
CA ILE A 104 -5.47 10.42 -2.07
C ILE A 104 -3.98 10.59 -1.72
N PRO A 105 -3.30 11.62 -2.25
CA PRO A 105 -1.93 11.94 -1.86
C PRO A 105 -1.82 12.38 -0.40
N ALA A 106 -0.80 11.88 0.32
CA ALA A 106 -0.59 12.16 1.74
C ALA A 106 0.03 13.54 2.04
N SER A 107 0.54 14.23 1.02
CA SER A 107 1.13 15.56 1.12
C SER A 107 0.95 16.32 -0.20
N LYS A 108 1.13 17.65 -0.18
CA LYS A 108 1.16 18.46 -1.41
C LYS A 108 2.26 17.99 -2.37
N ALA A 109 3.41 17.55 -1.84
CA ALA A 109 4.49 16.97 -2.65
C ALA A 109 4.04 15.66 -3.34
N ALA A 110 3.37 14.76 -2.63
CA ALA A 110 2.81 13.55 -3.22
C ALA A 110 1.70 13.87 -4.24
N LEU A 111 0.93 14.96 -4.06
CA LEU A 111 -0.03 15.42 -5.07
C LEU A 111 0.70 15.85 -6.33
N ARG A 112 1.79 16.63 -6.23
CA ARG A 112 2.63 16.99 -7.38
C ARG A 112 3.11 15.74 -8.14
N GLU A 113 3.62 14.74 -7.43
CA GLU A 113 4.09 13.48 -8.03
C GLU A 113 2.98 12.72 -8.79
N VAL A 114 1.72 12.85 -8.37
CA VAL A 114 0.57 12.26 -9.07
C VAL A 114 0.17 13.08 -10.29
N ILE A 115 0.30 14.41 -10.25
CA ILE A 115 -0.17 15.31 -11.30
C ILE A 115 0.85 15.46 -12.43
N LEU A 116 2.15 15.63 -12.13
CA LEU A 116 3.17 15.91 -13.14
C LEU A 116 3.21 14.87 -14.30
N PRO A 117 3.08 13.56 -14.05
CA PRO A 117 3.05 12.56 -15.14
C PRO A 117 1.79 12.62 -16.02
N LEU A 118 0.77 13.40 -15.63
CA LEU A 118 -0.48 13.59 -16.36
C LEU A 118 -0.46 14.84 -17.24
N LEU A 119 0.64 15.59 -17.24
CA LEU A 119 0.83 16.80 -18.05
C LEU A 119 1.58 16.44 -19.32
N ASP A 120 1.32 17.15 -20.41
CA ASP A 120 1.93 16.87 -21.72
C ASP A 120 3.11 17.82 -22.02
N GLU A 121 3.35 18.82 -21.17
CA GLU A 121 4.39 19.85 -21.33
C GLU A 121 5.69 19.52 -20.56
N SER A 122 6.83 20.00 -21.08
CA SER A 122 8.15 19.77 -20.48
C SER A 122 8.47 20.65 -19.28
N ASP A 123 7.79 21.79 -19.17
CA ASP A 123 7.98 22.75 -18.08
C ASP A 123 7.07 22.40 -16.90
N GLU A 124 7.61 22.40 -15.68
CA GLU A 124 6.82 22.13 -14.48
C GLU A 124 5.98 23.36 -14.07
N PRO A 125 4.67 23.21 -13.84
CA PRO A 125 3.85 24.30 -13.32
C PRO A 125 4.20 24.66 -11.88
N PHE A 126 4.03 25.94 -11.55
CA PHE A 126 3.89 26.39 -10.18
C PHE A 126 2.59 25.84 -9.58
N ASP A 127 2.47 25.89 -8.26
CA ASP A 127 1.34 25.25 -7.57
C ASP A 127 -0.01 25.97 -7.78
N ASP A 128 0.03 27.25 -8.13
CA ASP A 128 -1.10 28.11 -8.43
C ASP A 128 -1.40 28.25 -9.94
N ASP A 129 -0.58 27.63 -10.80
CA ASP A 129 -0.81 27.61 -12.24
C ASP A 129 -2.01 26.73 -12.60
N ASN A 130 -2.70 27.13 -13.67
CA ASN A 130 -3.79 26.37 -14.24
C ASN A 130 -3.25 25.17 -15.01
N LEU A 131 -3.49 23.96 -14.47
CA LEU A 131 -2.98 22.70 -15.01
C LEU A 131 -3.49 22.38 -16.42
N ILE A 132 -4.62 22.95 -16.85
CA ILE A 132 -5.14 22.78 -18.22
C ILE A 132 -4.17 23.39 -19.24
N ASP A 133 -3.50 24.49 -18.87
CA ASP A 133 -2.51 25.14 -19.72
C ASP A 133 -1.25 24.28 -19.91
N TYR A 134 -1.09 23.23 -19.10
CA TYR A 134 0.00 22.24 -19.14
C TYR A 134 -0.45 20.88 -19.71
N GLY A 135 -1.59 20.85 -20.41
CA GLY A 135 -2.08 19.64 -21.10
C GLY A 135 -2.96 18.72 -20.25
N LEU A 136 -3.36 19.13 -19.04
CA LEU A 136 -4.32 18.35 -18.26
C LEU A 136 -5.71 18.37 -18.91
N ASP A 137 -6.24 17.19 -19.25
CA ASP A 137 -7.55 17.04 -19.88
C ASP A 137 -8.68 16.62 -18.90
N SER A 138 -9.92 16.61 -19.42
CA SER A 138 -11.12 16.24 -18.66
C SER A 138 -11.17 14.76 -18.27
N VAL A 139 -10.58 13.86 -19.05
CA VAL A 139 -10.57 12.42 -18.76
C VAL A 139 -9.68 12.14 -17.55
N ARG A 140 -8.50 12.75 -17.51
CA ARG A 140 -7.56 12.71 -16.37
C ARG A 140 -8.21 13.27 -15.11
N MET A 141 -8.90 14.42 -15.20
CA MET A 141 -9.64 15.01 -14.07
C MET A 141 -10.77 14.10 -13.56
N MET A 142 -11.53 13.46 -14.45
CA MET A 142 -12.59 12.53 -14.05
C MET A 142 -12.04 11.30 -13.32
N ALA A 143 -10.91 10.76 -13.78
CA ALA A 143 -10.23 9.64 -13.13
C ALA A 143 -9.72 10.02 -11.72
N LEU A 144 -9.14 11.22 -11.57
CA LEU A 144 -8.71 11.75 -10.27
C LEU A 144 -9.91 11.92 -9.33
N ALA A 145 -11.00 12.54 -9.81
CA ALA A 145 -12.21 12.73 -9.02
C ALA A 145 -12.80 11.39 -8.55
N ALA A 146 -12.87 10.38 -9.42
CA ALA A 146 -13.36 9.04 -9.05
C ALA A 146 -12.49 8.35 -7.99
N ARG A 147 -11.17 8.53 -8.07
CA ARG A 147 -10.22 8.00 -7.08
C ARG A 147 -10.38 8.69 -5.72
N TRP A 148 -10.45 10.02 -5.72
CA TRP A 148 -10.52 10.84 -4.52
C TRP A 148 -11.88 10.77 -3.83
N ARG A 149 -12.95 10.47 -4.58
CA ARG A 149 -14.30 10.23 -4.05
C ARG A 149 -14.37 9.08 -3.05
N LYS A 150 -13.43 8.12 -3.12
CA LYS A 150 -13.35 7.01 -2.15
C LYS A 150 -13.04 7.48 -0.72
N VAL A 151 -12.44 8.67 -0.57
CA VAL A 151 -12.15 9.29 0.72
C VAL A 151 -13.11 10.45 0.99
N HIS A 152 -13.32 11.31 -0.01
CA HIS A 152 -14.20 12.48 0.10
C HIS A 152 -15.38 12.33 -0.86
N GLY A 153 -16.50 11.80 -0.36
CA GLY A 153 -17.65 11.40 -1.21
C GLY A 153 -18.26 12.51 -2.07
N ASP A 154 -18.03 13.77 -1.74
CA ASP A 154 -18.50 14.96 -2.46
C ASP A 154 -17.55 15.43 -3.58
N ILE A 155 -16.33 14.92 -3.68
CA ILE A 155 -15.41 15.31 -4.77
C ILE A 155 -15.95 14.80 -6.11
N ASP A 156 -16.08 15.73 -7.05
CA ASP A 156 -16.47 15.47 -8.43
C ASP A 156 -15.64 16.28 -9.43
N PHE A 157 -15.87 16.02 -10.72
CA PHE A 157 -15.19 16.71 -11.81
C PHE A 157 -15.42 18.22 -11.77
N VAL A 158 -16.64 18.67 -11.45
CA VAL A 158 -16.99 20.10 -11.45
C VAL A 158 -16.18 20.85 -10.39
N MET A 159 -15.99 20.24 -9.23
CA MET A 159 -15.19 20.80 -8.15
C MET A 159 -13.71 20.96 -8.54
N LEU A 160 -13.15 19.96 -9.25
CA LEU A 160 -11.76 20.01 -9.72
C LEU A 160 -11.58 21.02 -10.86
N ALA A 161 -12.49 21.01 -11.85
CA ALA A 161 -12.42 21.87 -13.02
C ALA A 161 -12.66 23.36 -12.72
N LYS A 162 -13.31 23.68 -11.59
CA LYS A 162 -13.55 25.07 -11.18
C LYS A 162 -12.26 25.82 -10.85
N ASN A 163 -11.26 25.14 -10.29
CA ASN A 163 -9.96 25.72 -9.98
C ASN A 163 -8.87 24.64 -10.13
N PRO A 164 -8.45 24.35 -11.37
CA PRO A 164 -7.56 23.23 -11.70
C PRO A 164 -6.10 23.56 -11.38
N THR A 165 -5.80 23.81 -10.10
CA THR A 165 -4.46 24.13 -9.59
C THR A 165 -4.07 23.15 -8.50
N ILE A 166 -2.76 22.92 -8.31
CA ILE A 166 -2.26 22.00 -7.27
C ILE A 166 -2.63 22.53 -5.88
N ASP A 167 -2.56 23.85 -5.67
CA ASP A 167 -2.95 24.50 -4.42
C ASP A 167 -4.43 24.30 -4.08
N ALA A 168 -5.33 24.51 -5.06
CA ALA A 168 -6.75 24.35 -4.84
C ALA A 168 -7.10 22.88 -4.54
N TRP A 169 -6.51 21.94 -5.28
CA TRP A 169 -6.77 20.52 -5.10
C TRP A 169 -6.20 19.99 -3.78
N TRP A 170 -5.00 20.43 -3.38
CA TRP A 170 -4.47 20.08 -2.06
C TRP A 170 -5.36 20.59 -0.93
N LYS A 171 -5.90 21.80 -1.05
CA LYS A 171 -6.86 22.35 -0.07
C LYS A 171 -8.15 21.54 0.00
N LEU A 172 -8.63 21.00 -1.14
CA LEU A 172 -9.79 20.10 -1.17
C LEU A 172 -9.49 18.74 -0.50
N LEU A 173 -8.28 18.22 -0.64
CA LEU A 173 -7.90 16.89 -0.15
C LEU A 173 -7.49 16.89 1.34
N SER A 174 -6.92 17.99 1.82
CA SER A 174 -6.40 18.14 3.19
C SER A 174 -7.47 18.49 4.24
N ARG A 175 -8.73 18.68 3.83
CA ARG A 175 -9.83 18.86 4.78
C ARG A 175 -10.10 17.57 5.56
N GLU A 176 -10.57 17.71 6.81
CA GLU A 176 -11.01 16.56 7.60
C GLU A 176 -12.16 15.84 6.89
N VAL A 177 -12.06 14.51 6.82
CA VAL A 177 -13.14 13.65 6.33
C VAL A 177 -14.26 13.71 7.38
N LYS A 178 -15.45 14.15 6.96
CA LYS A 178 -16.65 14.13 7.82
C LYS A 178 -17.25 12.73 7.92
#